data_AF-A0A1H8GRW4-F1
#
_entry.id   AF-A0A1H8GRW4-F1
#
_cell.length_a   1.000
_cell.length_b   1.000
_cell.length_c   1.000
_cell.angle_alpha   90.00
_cell.angle_beta   90.00
_cell.angle_gamma   90.00
#
_symmetry.space_group_name_H-M   'P 1'
#
loop_
_entity.id
_entity.type
_entity.pdbx_description
1 polymer ?
#
loop_
_entity_poly.entity_id
_entity_poly.type
_entity_poly.pdbx_seq_one_letter_code
_entity_poly.pdbx_strand_id
1 'polypeptide(L)'
;MGVIRIAIAIFIYECPLILSNGGFGVEFTVYTIPLWIVAVVGTGLAALTGYNHEQKGAYELFAVFIGAVFWAGGYAMEMSSQPGQTAIFWYKIHFIGSAIVPTAILLLAFRFTGRDDLINARNVAALAVIPVVTTVMIVVSHGLWVAGPFLANSESAILPLTYQFGPWFPLYAYYSLGIAVAAIALFGQAVLDRLDEGVINTSTAFLVATILPTVGTGIYVIGGTTIDYGPFGFLVSGVCIMAAMFYL
;
A
#
# COMPACT_ATOMS: atom_id res chain seq x y z
N MET A 1 -9.53 -33.60 53.88
CA MET A 1 -10.45 -34.31 52.95
C MET A 1 -11.73 -33.47 52.86
N GLY A 2 -12.16 -32.89 51.75
CA GLY A 2 -11.69 -33.01 50.37
C GLY A 2 -11.84 -31.69 49.63
N VAL A 3 -10.73 -31.27 49.03
CA VAL A 3 -10.65 -30.26 47.97
C VAL A 3 -10.62 -31.05 46.65
N ILE A 4 -11.76 -31.66 46.27
CA ILE A 4 -11.88 -32.43 45.02
C ILE A 4 -13.33 -32.33 44.54
N ARG A 5 -13.80 -31.13 44.19
CA ARG A 5 -15.01 -30.92 43.35
C ARG A 5 -14.98 -29.57 42.61
N ILE A 6 -13.84 -29.20 42.02
CA ILE A 6 -13.77 -28.20 40.93
C ILE A 6 -12.65 -28.64 39.98
N ALA A 7 -12.83 -29.83 39.42
CA ALA A 7 -12.11 -30.32 38.24
C ALA A 7 -13.20 -30.99 37.41
N ILE A 8 -13.25 -30.77 36.10
CA ILE A 8 -14.40 -30.97 35.19
C ILE A 8 -15.29 -29.71 35.08
N ALA A 9 -14.72 -28.62 34.57
CA ALA A 9 -15.47 -27.52 33.92
C ALA A 9 -14.58 -26.50 33.18
N ILE A 10 -13.24 -26.66 33.16
CA ILE A 10 -12.33 -25.76 32.45
C ILE A 10 -11.40 -26.61 31.60
N PHE A 11 -11.94 -27.20 30.53
CA PHE A 11 -11.14 -27.85 29.48
C PHE A 11 -11.91 -27.90 28.16
N ILE A 12 -12.71 -26.88 27.85
CA ILE A 12 -13.30 -26.68 26.51
C ILE A 12 -13.39 -25.18 26.27
N TYR A 13 -12.24 -24.53 26.12
CA TYR A 13 -12.11 -23.37 25.24
C TYR A 13 -10.81 -23.59 24.49
N GLU A 14 -10.97 -23.76 23.19
CA GLU A 14 -9.90 -24.08 22.27
C GLU A 14 -8.79 -23.05 22.39
N CYS A 15 -7.67 -23.50 22.97
CA CYS A 15 -6.37 -22.94 22.68
C CYS A 15 -6.10 -23.32 21.23
N PRO A 16 -6.14 -22.38 20.25
CA PRO A 16 -5.57 -22.71 18.97
C PRO A 16 -4.11 -23.02 19.26
N LEU A 17 -3.71 -24.23 18.89
CA LEU A 17 -2.37 -24.75 19.01
C LEU A 17 -1.45 -23.81 18.22
N ILE A 18 -0.94 -22.75 18.86
CA ILE A 18 0.18 -21.97 18.33
C ILE A 18 1.38 -22.89 18.49
N LEU A 19 1.59 -23.74 17.48
CA LEU A 19 2.88 -24.34 17.23
C LEU A 19 3.83 -23.16 17.02
N SER A 20 4.56 -22.81 18.08
CA SER A 20 5.69 -21.89 18.00
C SER A 20 6.79 -22.57 17.18
N ASN A 21 6.62 -22.60 15.88
CA ASN A 21 7.76 -22.71 14.99
C ASN A 21 8.39 -21.33 15.00
N GLY A 22 9.63 -21.22 15.49
CA GLY A 22 10.49 -20.05 15.31
C GLY A 22 10.89 -19.83 13.84
N GLY A 23 9.94 -20.01 12.92
CA GLY A 23 10.04 -19.82 11.50
C GLY A 23 9.21 -18.62 11.07
N PHE A 24 9.63 -18.03 9.96
CA PHE A 24 8.95 -16.95 9.27
C PHE A 24 7.52 -17.40 8.88
N GLY A 25 6.54 -17.17 9.75
CA GLY A 25 5.17 -17.64 9.58
C GLY A 25 4.35 -16.65 8.78
N VAL A 26 3.94 -17.03 7.56
CA VAL A 26 2.88 -16.31 6.85
C VAL A 26 1.55 -16.73 7.47
N GLU A 27 0.85 -15.81 8.11
CA GLU A 27 -0.45 -16.06 8.72
C GLU A 27 -1.56 -15.57 7.77
N PHE A 28 -2.46 -16.47 7.40
CA PHE A 28 -3.60 -16.15 6.53
C PHE A 28 -4.81 -15.77 7.38
N THR A 29 -5.14 -14.49 7.36
CA THR A 29 -6.28 -13.90 8.06
C THR A 29 -7.16 -13.18 7.04
N VAL A 30 -8.36 -12.75 7.47
CA VAL A 30 -9.28 -11.99 6.62
C VAL A 30 -8.65 -10.70 6.05
N TYR A 31 -7.64 -10.15 6.73
CA TYR A 31 -6.92 -8.96 6.29
C TYR A 31 -5.68 -9.26 5.45
N THR A 32 -4.94 -10.33 5.74
CA THR A 32 -3.69 -10.63 5.02
C THR A 32 -3.93 -11.31 3.67
N ILE A 33 -4.99 -12.11 3.53
CA ILE A 33 -5.35 -12.75 2.25
C ILE A 33 -5.49 -11.73 1.10
N PRO A 34 -6.31 -10.67 1.20
CA PRO A 34 -6.42 -9.69 0.12
C PRO A 34 -5.09 -8.99 -0.18
N LEU A 35 -4.28 -8.68 0.84
CA LEU A 35 -2.96 -8.08 0.65
C LEU A 35 -1.98 -9.02 -0.08
N TRP A 36 -2.01 -10.31 0.22
CA TRP A 36 -1.23 -11.31 -0.50
C TRP A 36 -1.65 -11.44 -1.97
N ILE A 37 -2.95 -11.37 -2.25
CA ILE A 37 -3.44 -11.36 -3.63
C ILE A 37 -2.88 -10.13 -4.37
N VAL A 38 -2.92 -8.95 -3.75
CA VAL A 38 -2.31 -7.74 -4.33
C VAL A 38 -0.81 -7.95 -4.61
N ALA A 39 -0.07 -8.49 -3.65
CA ALA A 39 1.37 -8.71 -3.83
C ALA A 39 1.68 -9.70 -4.96
N VAL A 40 0.92 -10.81 -5.06
CA VAL A 40 1.12 -11.82 -6.12
C VAL A 40 0.73 -11.26 -7.49
N VAL A 41 -0.48 -10.68 -7.61
CA VAL A 41 -0.96 -10.13 -8.88
C VAL A 41 -0.09 -8.95 -9.31
N GLY A 42 0.25 -8.05 -8.38
CA GLY A 42 1.14 -6.92 -8.61
C GLY A 42 2.53 -7.35 -9.07
N THR A 43 3.08 -8.44 -8.55
CA THR A 43 4.36 -8.99 -9.02
C THR A 43 4.26 -9.47 -10.47
N GLY A 44 3.18 -10.17 -10.83
CA GLY A 44 2.93 -10.59 -12.21
C GLY A 44 2.79 -9.40 -13.17
N LEU A 45 2.06 -8.36 -12.76
CA LEU A 45 1.88 -7.13 -13.54
C LEU A 45 3.17 -6.31 -13.65
N ALA A 46 3.99 -6.26 -12.60
CA ALA A 46 5.33 -5.68 -12.65
C ALA A 46 6.23 -6.44 -13.63
N ALA A 47 6.25 -7.77 -13.58
CA ALA A 47 7.02 -8.57 -14.52
C ALA A 47 6.57 -8.35 -15.97
N LEU A 48 5.26 -8.28 -16.20
CA LEU A 48 4.68 -8.07 -17.53
C LEU A 48 4.97 -6.67 -18.09
N THR A 49 4.86 -5.63 -17.26
CA THR A 49 5.23 -4.26 -17.67
C THR A 49 6.73 -4.09 -17.88
N GLY A 50 7.56 -4.76 -17.07
CA GLY A 50 9.00 -4.81 -17.29
C GLY A 50 9.39 -5.56 -18.58
N TYR A 51 8.69 -6.65 -18.90
CA TYR A 51 8.87 -7.34 -20.19
C TYR A 51 8.49 -6.44 -21.37
N ASN A 52 7.39 -5.67 -21.24
CA ASN A 52 6.88 -4.73 -22.24
C ASN A 52 7.38 -3.29 -22.05
N HIS A 53 8.61 -3.10 -21.54
CA HIS A 53 9.14 -1.80 -21.13
C HIS A 53 9.26 -0.76 -22.27
N GLU A 54 9.24 -1.19 -23.53
CA GLU A 54 9.27 -0.28 -24.69
C GLU A 54 7.97 0.51 -24.87
N GLN A 55 6.87 0.08 -24.25
CA GLN A 55 5.58 0.78 -24.34
C GLN A 55 5.59 2.07 -23.52
N LYS A 56 4.97 3.13 -24.05
CA LYS A 56 4.85 4.41 -23.35
C LYS A 56 4.07 4.22 -22.04
N GLY A 57 4.64 4.63 -20.90
CA GLY A 57 4.03 4.46 -19.59
C GLY A 57 4.38 3.17 -18.87
N ALA A 58 5.12 2.25 -19.50
CA ALA A 58 5.46 0.96 -18.91
C ALA A 58 6.35 1.09 -17.66
N TYR A 59 7.30 2.02 -17.65
CA TYR A 59 8.15 2.27 -16.49
C TYR A 59 7.38 2.81 -15.29
N GLU A 60 6.42 3.71 -15.52
CA GLU A 60 5.59 4.28 -14.47
C GLU A 60 4.65 3.22 -13.90
N LEU A 61 4.05 2.40 -14.76
CA LEU A 61 3.24 1.25 -14.33
C LEU A 61 4.06 0.23 -13.56
N PHE A 62 5.27 -0.09 -14.02
CA PHE A 62 6.20 -0.94 -13.29
C PHE A 62 6.45 -0.40 -11.88
N ALA A 63 6.72 0.91 -11.75
CA ALA A 63 6.93 1.54 -10.46
C ALA A 63 5.66 1.52 -9.57
N VAL A 64 4.47 1.74 -10.14
CA VAL A 64 3.19 1.58 -9.41
C VAL A 64 3.05 0.16 -8.87
N PHE A 65 3.31 -0.86 -9.69
CA PHE A 65 3.17 -2.25 -9.28
C PHE A 65 4.21 -2.67 -8.24
N ILE A 66 5.48 -2.30 -8.41
CA ILE A 66 6.50 -2.55 -7.40
C ILE A 66 6.17 -1.84 -6.08
N GLY A 67 5.71 -0.59 -6.14
CA GLY A 67 5.25 0.14 -4.97
C GLY A 67 4.08 -0.57 -4.27
N ALA A 68 3.09 -1.03 -5.04
CA ALA A 68 1.94 -1.78 -4.51
C ALA A 68 2.35 -3.14 -3.91
N VAL A 69 3.33 -3.84 -4.50
CA VAL A 69 3.87 -5.10 -3.96
C VAL A 69 4.57 -4.87 -2.63
N PHE A 70 5.43 -3.85 -2.53
CA PHE A 70 6.11 -3.53 -1.28
C PHE A 70 5.13 -3.04 -0.22
N TRP A 71 4.14 -2.25 -0.61
CA TRP A 71 3.11 -1.77 0.29
C TRP A 71 2.27 -2.93 0.82
N ALA A 72 1.57 -3.65 -0.05
CA ALA A 72 0.65 -4.71 0.37
C ALA A 72 1.38 -5.92 0.94
N GLY A 73 2.47 -6.36 0.30
CA GLY A 73 3.26 -7.50 0.78
C GLY A 73 3.99 -7.20 2.09
N GLY A 74 4.55 -6.00 2.22
CA GLY A 74 5.14 -5.53 3.48
C GLY A 74 4.09 -5.46 4.58
N TYR A 75 2.90 -4.97 4.27
CA TYR A 75 1.84 -4.86 5.26
C TYR A 75 1.28 -6.23 5.67
N ALA A 76 1.11 -7.15 4.73
CA ALA A 76 0.72 -8.53 5.01
C ALA A 76 1.74 -9.22 5.93
N MET A 77 3.03 -9.06 5.63
CA MET A 77 4.10 -9.63 6.43
C MET A 77 4.21 -8.99 7.82
N GLU A 78 3.99 -7.68 7.93
CA GLU A 78 3.93 -6.97 9.21
C GLU A 78 2.81 -7.57 10.08
N MET A 79 1.61 -7.74 9.53
CA MET A 79 0.45 -8.30 10.23
C MET A 79 0.58 -9.79 10.57
N SER A 80 1.36 -10.55 9.79
CA SER A 80 1.67 -11.95 10.11
C SER A 80 2.84 -12.12 11.10
N SER A 81 3.58 -11.06 11.39
CA SER A 81 4.78 -11.14 12.23
C SER A 81 4.44 -10.95 13.70
N GLN A 82 5.13 -11.72 14.56
CA GLN A 82 5.11 -11.42 15.99
C GLN A 82 5.72 -10.03 16.27
N PRO A 83 5.20 -9.28 17.26
CA PRO A 83 5.72 -7.96 17.60
C PRO A 83 7.23 -8.00 17.88
N GLY A 84 8.02 -7.18 17.17
CA GLY A 84 9.47 -7.16 17.29
C GLY A 84 10.17 -6.68 16.03
N GLN A 85 11.46 -7.02 15.89
CA GLN A 85 12.30 -6.53 14.79
C GLN A 85 11.82 -7.00 13.40
N THR A 86 11.26 -8.21 13.30
CA THR A 86 10.71 -8.72 12.03
C THR A 86 9.50 -7.89 11.59
N ALA A 87 8.56 -7.62 12.50
CA ALA A 87 7.42 -6.75 12.20
C ALA A 87 7.87 -5.33 11.83
N ILE A 88 8.85 -4.77 12.55
CA ILE A 88 9.41 -3.44 12.25
C ILE A 88 10.09 -3.41 10.87
N PHE A 89 10.79 -4.48 10.48
CA PHE A 89 11.38 -4.58 9.15
C PHE A 89 10.30 -4.52 8.07
N TRP A 90 9.23 -5.31 8.20
CA TRP A 90 8.15 -5.33 7.22
C TRP A 90 7.31 -4.05 7.20
N TYR A 91 7.11 -3.43 8.36
CA TYR A 91 6.60 -2.07 8.50
C TYR A 91 7.41 -1.07 7.64
N LYS A 92 8.76 -1.14 7.68
CA LYS A 92 9.59 -0.26 6.85
C LYS A 92 9.37 -0.52 5.36
N ILE A 93 9.31 -1.79 4.94
CA ILE A 93 9.04 -2.17 3.54
C ILE A 93 7.67 -1.66 3.07
N HIS A 94 6.64 -1.85 3.89
CA HIS A 94 5.29 -1.33 3.68
C HIS A 94 5.35 0.17 3.35
N PHE A 95 5.93 0.99 4.23
CA PHE A 95 5.96 2.44 4.03
C PHE A 95 6.88 2.90 2.88
N ILE A 96 7.93 2.15 2.55
CA ILE A 96 8.71 2.41 1.33
C ILE A 96 7.83 2.21 0.09
N GLY A 97 7.03 1.15 0.05
CA GLY A 97 6.05 0.92 -1.01
C GLY A 97 5.07 2.08 -1.15
N SER A 98 4.52 2.58 -0.03
CA SER A 98 3.59 3.72 -0.04
C SER A 98 4.22 5.02 -0.54
N ALA A 99 5.54 5.19 -0.38
CA ALA A 99 6.27 6.38 -0.87
C ALA A 99 6.49 6.37 -2.39
N ILE A 100 6.52 5.19 -3.01
CA ILE A 100 6.74 5.04 -4.45
C ILE A 100 5.47 5.37 -5.23
N VAL A 101 4.33 4.80 -4.81
CA VAL A 101 3.11 4.77 -5.64
C VAL A 101 2.58 6.16 -6.05
N PRO A 102 2.41 7.14 -5.15
CA PRO A 102 1.83 8.44 -5.52
C PRO A 102 2.64 9.14 -6.60
N THR A 103 3.98 9.12 -6.47
CA THR A 103 4.86 9.74 -7.47
C THR A 103 4.75 9.01 -8.81
N ALA A 104 4.77 7.68 -8.79
CA ALA A 104 4.66 6.86 -10.00
C ALA A 104 3.32 7.09 -10.74
N ILE A 105 2.21 7.20 -10.00
CA ILE A 105 0.89 7.39 -10.62
C ILE A 105 0.70 8.79 -11.20
N LEU A 106 1.31 9.82 -10.60
CA LEU A 106 1.31 11.16 -11.18
C LEU A 106 2.16 11.22 -12.47
N LEU A 107 3.33 10.57 -12.48
CA LEU A 107 4.14 10.48 -13.70
C LEU A 107 3.40 9.70 -14.81
N LEU A 108 2.69 8.63 -14.44
CA LEU A 108 1.82 7.91 -15.36
C LEU A 108 0.74 8.83 -15.92
N ALA A 109 0.08 9.63 -15.07
CA ALA A 109 -0.94 10.58 -15.49
C ALA A 109 -0.39 11.64 -16.46
N PHE A 110 0.83 12.15 -16.22
CA PHE A 110 1.49 13.06 -17.17
C PHE A 110 1.72 12.38 -18.52
N ARG A 111 2.29 11.17 -18.56
CA ARG A 111 2.51 10.45 -19.82
C ARG A 111 1.22 10.15 -20.57
N PHE A 112 0.22 9.66 -19.84
CA PHE A 112 -1.06 9.26 -20.40
C PHE A 112 -1.82 10.44 -21.00
N THR A 113 -1.68 11.62 -20.39
CA THR A 113 -2.32 12.85 -20.85
C THR A 113 -1.44 13.71 -21.77
N GLY A 114 -0.32 13.16 -22.27
CA GLY A 114 0.55 13.82 -23.25
C GLY A 114 1.38 14.98 -22.71
N ARG A 115 1.58 15.07 -21.39
CA ARG A 115 2.38 16.09 -20.70
C ARG A 115 3.82 15.63 -20.45
N ASP A 116 4.45 15.04 -21.48
CA ASP A 116 5.81 14.48 -21.40
C ASP A 116 6.88 15.55 -21.09
N ASP A 117 6.60 16.82 -21.40
CA ASP A 117 7.46 17.98 -21.11
C ASP A 117 7.66 18.20 -19.59
N LEU A 118 6.67 17.82 -18.79
CA LEU A 118 6.76 17.88 -17.33
C LEU A 118 7.62 16.76 -16.74
N ILE A 119 7.91 15.71 -17.50
CA ILE A 119 8.70 14.55 -17.09
C ILE A 119 10.17 14.79 -17.44
N ASN A 120 10.78 15.72 -16.72
CA ASN A 120 12.20 16.01 -16.81
C ASN A 120 12.88 15.78 -15.45
N ALA A 121 14.21 15.62 -15.47
CA ALA A 121 14.99 15.28 -14.28
C ALA A 121 14.77 16.27 -13.12
N ARG A 122 14.59 17.57 -13.41
CA ARG A 122 14.35 18.60 -12.39
C ARG A 122 13.01 18.39 -11.68
N ASN A 123 11.94 18.20 -12.44
CA ASN A 123 10.61 18.01 -11.88
C ASN A 123 10.49 16.67 -11.15
N VAL A 124 11.06 15.60 -11.71
CA VAL A 124 11.10 14.28 -11.06
C VAL A 124 11.90 14.35 -9.76
N ALA A 125 13.06 15.02 -9.75
CA ALA A 125 13.84 15.22 -8.54
C ALA A 125 13.06 16.01 -7.48
N ALA A 126 12.35 17.08 -7.88
CA ALA A 126 11.50 17.85 -6.97
C ALA A 126 10.38 17.00 -6.35
N LEU A 127 9.70 16.18 -7.16
CA LEU A 127 8.68 15.24 -6.69
C LEU A 127 9.27 14.13 -5.80
N ALA A 128 10.53 13.77 -6.00
CA ALA A 128 11.20 12.73 -5.23
C ALA A 128 11.74 13.22 -3.87
N VAL A 129 11.90 14.52 -3.64
CA VAL A 129 12.51 15.04 -2.39
C VAL A 129 11.78 14.54 -1.15
N ILE A 130 10.47 14.78 -1.05
CA ILE A 130 9.67 14.37 0.11
C ILE A 130 9.69 12.84 0.29
N PRO A 131 9.35 11.99 -0.70
CA PRO A 131 9.34 10.54 -0.50
C PRO A 131 10.72 9.96 -0.22
N VAL A 132 11.81 10.51 -0.77
CA VAL A 132 13.18 10.07 -0.46
C VAL A 132 13.55 10.42 0.98
N VAL A 133 13.29 11.65 1.42
CA VAL A 133 13.54 12.06 2.81
C VAL A 133 12.70 11.22 3.78
N THR A 134 11.43 10.98 3.48
CA THR A 134 10.56 10.07 4.24
C THR A 134 11.15 8.67 4.32
N THR A 135 11.58 8.10 3.19
CA THR A 135 12.20 6.76 3.15
C THR A 135 13.44 6.68 4.02
N VAL A 136 14.31 7.70 3.98
CA VAL A 136 15.49 7.78 4.85
C VAL A 136 15.07 7.80 6.32
N MET A 137 14.09 8.63 6.70
CA MET A 137 13.59 8.69 8.09
C MET A 137 12.99 7.37 8.58
N ILE A 138 12.25 6.66 7.72
CA ILE A 138 11.70 5.32 8.01
C ILE A 138 12.82 4.33 8.27
N VAL A 139 13.80 4.25 7.36
CA VAL A 139 14.87 3.27 7.39
C VAL A 139 15.76 3.45 8.62
N VAL A 140 16.13 4.70 8.94
CA VAL A 140 16.95 5.04 10.11
C VAL A 140 16.15 5.11 11.41
N SER A 141 14.84 4.80 11.38
CA SER A 141 13.95 4.84 12.55
C SER A 141 14.00 6.18 13.28
N HIS A 142 13.97 7.28 12.53
CA HIS A 142 14.09 8.63 13.06
C HIS A 142 12.84 9.04 13.86
N GLY A 143 13.03 9.76 14.97
CA GLY A 143 11.94 10.21 15.85
C GLY A 143 10.92 11.16 15.21
N LEU A 144 11.29 11.79 14.08
CA LEU A 144 10.36 12.63 13.30
C LEU A 144 9.33 11.80 12.54
N TRP A 145 9.62 10.53 12.26
CA TRP A 145 8.72 9.63 11.55
C TRP A 145 7.85 8.82 12.52
N VAL A 146 8.47 8.13 13.47
CA VAL A 146 7.78 7.46 14.58
C VAL A 146 8.28 8.04 15.89
N ALA A 147 7.38 8.62 16.67
CA ALA A 147 7.64 9.13 17.99
C ALA A 147 7.38 8.00 19.01
N GLY A 148 8.41 7.61 19.76
CA GLY A 148 8.28 6.60 20.81
C GLY A 148 8.44 5.15 20.33
N PRO A 149 8.18 4.17 21.23
CA PRO A 149 8.42 2.76 20.95
C PRO A 149 7.33 2.15 20.06
N PHE A 150 7.71 1.16 19.27
CA PHE A 150 6.76 0.23 18.66
C PHE A 150 6.23 -0.70 19.75
N LEU A 151 4.90 -0.79 19.86
CA LEU A 151 4.20 -1.62 20.83
C LEU A 151 3.46 -2.74 20.12
N ALA A 152 3.38 -3.89 20.79
CA ALA A 152 2.44 -4.94 20.41
C ALA A 152 1.01 -4.41 20.56
N ASN A 153 0.13 -4.74 19.62
CA ASN A 153 -1.28 -4.44 19.80
C ASN A 153 -1.85 -5.38 20.88
N SER A 154 -2.21 -4.82 22.04
CA SER A 154 -2.68 -5.60 23.19
C SER A 154 -4.07 -6.20 23.00
N GLU A 155 -4.83 -5.75 21.99
CA GLU A 155 -6.20 -6.19 21.75
C GLU A 155 -6.31 -7.30 20.69
N SER A 156 -5.29 -7.48 19.85
CA SER A 156 -5.28 -8.55 18.83
C SER A 156 -3.88 -8.82 18.29
N ALA A 157 -3.51 -10.11 18.22
CA ALA A 157 -2.28 -10.57 17.55
C ALA A 157 -2.29 -10.39 16.02
N ILE A 158 -3.45 -10.04 15.44
CA ILE A 158 -3.70 -9.97 13.99
C ILE A 158 -3.64 -8.52 13.47
N LEU A 159 -3.58 -7.53 14.37
CA LEU A 159 -3.50 -6.12 14.01
C LEU A 159 -2.04 -5.66 13.91
N PRO A 160 -1.73 -4.67 13.03
CA PRO A 160 -0.38 -4.17 12.87
C PRO A 160 0.19 -3.56 14.15
N LEU A 161 1.50 -3.30 14.13
CA LEU A 161 2.21 -2.67 15.25
C LEU A 161 1.49 -1.38 15.67
N THR A 162 1.45 -1.11 16.97
CA THR A 162 0.93 0.16 17.48
C THR A 162 2.11 1.10 17.70
N TYR A 163 2.06 2.28 17.12
CA TYR A 163 3.10 3.29 17.22
C TYR A 163 2.47 4.68 17.08
N GLN A 164 3.16 5.70 17.58
CA GLN A 164 2.73 7.09 17.39
C GLN A 164 3.56 7.69 16.26
N PHE A 165 2.89 8.25 15.27
CA PHE A 165 3.59 8.98 14.22
C PHE A 165 4.19 10.28 14.77
N GLY A 166 5.39 10.59 14.29
CA GLY A 166 6.03 11.88 14.51
C GLY A 166 5.51 12.95 13.55
N PRO A 167 5.96 14.21 13.71
CA PRO A 167 5.45 15.35 12.95
C PRO A 167 5.73 15.30 11.44
N TRP A 168 6.65 14.46 10.97
CA TRP A 168 6.93 14.29 9.54
C TRP A 168 5.84 13.50 8.82
N PHE A 169 5.17 12.57 9.51
CA PHE A 169 4.12 11.75 8.92
C PHE A 169 2.98 12.57 8.29
N PRO A 170 2.32 13.52 8.98
CA PRO A 170 1.23 14.28 8.36
C PRO A 170 1.70 15.10 7.16
N LEU A 171 2.93 15.65 7.18
CA LEU A 171 3.51 16.34 6.03
C LEU A 171 3.60 15.41 4.81
N TYR A 172 4.17 14.22 5.01
CA TYR A 172 4.27 13.21 3.96
C TYR A 172 2.89 12.72 3.50
N ALA A 173 1.96 12.47 4.42
CA ALA A 173 0.63 11.97 4.11
C ALA A 173 -0.21 12.98 3.30
N TYR A 174 -0.17 14.26 3.65
CA TYR A 174 -0.85 15.30 2.86
C TYR A 174 -0.18 15.52 1.51
N TYR A 175 1.15 15.44 1.46
CA TYR A 175 1.89 15.49 0.20
C TYR A 175 1.50 14.33 -0.73
N SER A 176 1.49 13.09 -0.24
CA SER A 176 1.16 11.91 -1.04
C SER A 176 -0.29 11.93 -1.53
N LEU A 177 -1.24 12.29 -0.65
CA LEU A 177 -2.64 12.47 -1.03
C LEU A 177 -2.83 13.61 -2.03
N GLY A 178 -2.13 14.74 -1.86
CA GLY A 178 -2.17 15.86 -2.80
C GLY A 178 -1.69 15.47 -4.20
N ILE A 179 -0.60 14.70 -4.28
CA ILE A 179 -0.11 14.13 -5.54
C ILE A 179 -1.12 13.17 -6.16
N ALA A 180 -1.70 12.27 -5.37
CA ALA A 180 -2.70 11.34 -5.86
C ALA A 180 -3.96 12.06 -6.37
N VAL A 181 -4.42 13.11 -5.68
CA VAL A 181 -5.52 13.97 -6.13
C VAL A 181 -5.19 14.68 -7.44
N ALA A 182 -3.95 15.16 -7.62
CA ALA A 182 -3.53 15.74 -8.90
C ALA A 182 -3.57 14.71 -10.04
N ALA A 183 -3.14 13.46 -9.79
CA ALA A 183 -3.26 12.39 -10.77
C ALA A 183 -4.73 12.05 -11.09
N ILE A 184 -5.60 11.99 -10.08
CA ILE A 184 -7.05 11.80 -10.23
C ILE A 184 -7.65 12.92 -11.09
N ALA A 185 -7.27 14.18 -10.86
CA ALA A 185 -7.76 15.31 -11.65
C ALA A 185 -7.34 15.20 -13.13
N LEU A 186 -6.11 14.77 -13.40
CA LEU A 186 -5.61 14.56 -14.76
C LEU A 186 -6.33 13.40 -15.48
N PHE A 187 -6.53 12.27 -14.81
CA PHE A 187 -7.31 11.17 -15.37
C PHE A 187 -8.78 11.55 -15.53
N GLY A 188 -9.36 12.30 -14.59
CA GLY A 188 -10.71 12.84 -14.68
C GLY A 188 -10.88 13.77 -15.88
N GLN A 189 -9.92 14.66 -16.13
CA GLN A 189 -9.90 15.47 -17.34
C GLN A 189 -9.86 14.59 -18.59
N ALA A 190 -8.98 13.58 -18.63
CA ALA A 190 -8.88 12.66 -19.76
C ALA A 190 -10.15 11.80 -19.99
N VAL A 191 -10.98 11.59 -18.96
CA VAL A 191 -12.30 10.98 -19.10
C VAL A 191 -13.28 11.96 -19.74
N LEU A 192 -13.28 13.22 -19.29
CA LEU A 192 -14.14 14.26 -19.84
C LEU A 192 -13.82 14.56 -21.31
N ASP A 193 -12.55 14.51 -21.68
CA ASP A 193 -12.09 14.74 -23.05
C ASP A 193 -12.46 13.59 -24.01
N ARG A 194 -12.85 12.42 -23.49
CA ARG A 194 -13.13 11.18 -24.26
C ARG A 194 -14.53 10.62 -24.00
N LEU A 195 -15.50 11.50 -23.70
CA LEU A 195 -16.87 11.08 -23.38
C LEU A 195 -17.58 10.38 -24.55
N ASP A 196 -17.13 10.62 -25.78
CA ASP A 196 -17.61 10.01 -27.01
C ASP A 196 -17.10 8.57 -27.22
N GLU A 197 -15.99 8.17 -26.59
CA GLU A 197 -15.42 6.82 -26.65
C GLU A 197 -16.15 5.80 -25.75
N GLY A 198 -17.17 6.24 -24.99
CA GLY A 198 -17.94 5.42 -24.07
C GLY A 198 -17.39 5.40 -22.64
N VAL A 199 -18.19 4.86 -21.72
CA VAL A 199 -17.93 4.93 -20.26
C VAL A 199 -16.81 4.00 -19.79
N ILE A 200 -16.50 2.93 -20.54
CA ILE A 200 -15.45 1.97 -20.18
C ILE A 200 -14.31 2.15 -21.19
N ASN A 201 -13.30 2.91 -20.78
CA ASN A 201 -12.08 3.17 -21.56
C ASN A 201 -10.86 3.26 -20.64
N THR A 202 -9.66 3.34 -21.23
CA THR A 202 -8.38 3.41 -20.53
C THR A 202 -8.32 4.56 -19.51
N SER A 203 -8.90 5.73 -19.81
CA SER A 203 -8.94 6.89 -18.90
C SER A 203 -9.77 6.57 -17.64
N THR A 204 -10.95 5.99 -17.81
CA THR A 204 -11.83 5.62 -16.69
C THR A 204 -11.22 4.51 -15.82
N ALA A 205 -10.53 3.56 -16.45
CA ALA A 205 -9.82 2.50 -15.75
C ALA A 205 -8.69 3.05 -14.87
N PHE A 206 -7.85 3.96 -15.39
CA PHE A 206 -6.82 4.61 -14.58
C PHE A 206 -7.40 5.52 -13.48
N LEU A 207 -8.51 6.20 -13.76
CA LEU A 207 -9.19 7.02 -12.77
C LEU A 207 -9.67 6.17 -11.58
N VAL A 208 -10.40 5.09 -11.83
CA VAL A 208 -10.90 4.17 -10.79
C VAL A 208 -9.74 3.53 -10.03
N ALA A 209 -8.70 3.09 -10.76
CA ALA A 209 -7.49 2.51 -10.18
C ALA A 209 -6.73 3.48 -9.27
N THR A 210 -6.88 4.78 -9.45
CA THR A 210 -6.21 5.78 -8.60
C THR A 210 -7.10 6.19 -7.41
N ILE A 211 -8.42 6.31 -7.61
CA ILE A 211 -9.36 6.73 -6.56
C ILE A 211 -9.38 5.74 -5.39
N LEU A 212 -9.47 4.44 -5.67
CA LEU A 212 -9.65 3.42 -4.64
C LEU A 212 -8.55 3.40 -3.57
N PRO A 213 -7.25 3.27 -3.91
CA PRO A 213 -6.19 3.33 -2.92
C PRO A 213 -6.12 4.71 -2.24
N THR A 214 -6.37 5.79 -2.97
CA THR A 214 -6.33 7.16 -2.42
C THR A 214 -7.40 7.38 -1.34
N VAL A 215 -8.63 6.93 -1.58
CA VAL A 215 -9.72 7.01 -0.60
C VAL A 215 -9.42 6.12 0.61
N GLY A 216 -8.93 4.89 0.38
CA GLY A 216 -8.56 3.97 1.45
C GLY A 216 -7.52 4.55 2.41
N THR A 217 -6.42 5.09 1.87
CA THR A 217 -5.41 5.78 2.68
C THR A 217 -5.91 7.10 3.25
N GLY A 218 -6.74 7.84 2.52
CA GLY A 218 -7.31 9.10 3.00
C GLY A 218 -8.12 8.93 4.28
N ILE A 219 -8.97 7.89 4.35
CA ILE A 219 -9.75 7.55 5.54
C ILE A 219 -8.84 7.20 6.73
N TYR A 220 -7.75 6.46 6.47
CA TYR A 220 -6.76 6.13 7.50
C TYR A 220 -6.03 7.39 8.02
N VAL A 221 -5.57 8.27 7.13
CA VAL A 221 -4.82 9.48 7.48
C VAL A 221 -5.63 10.44 8.34
N ILE A 222 -6.95 10.54 8.14
CA ILE A 222 -7.83 11.38 8.97
C ILE A 222 -8.25 10.70 10.29
N GLY A 223 -7.75 9.50 10.57
CA GLY A 223 -8.06 8.73 11.78
C GLY A 223 -9.43 8.05 11.76
N GLY A 224 -10.03 7.86 10.57
CA GLY A 224 -11.31 7.17 10.43
C GLY A 224 -11.21 5.65 10.62
N THR A 225 -10.02 5.09 10.41
CA THR A 225 -9.73 3.65 10.57
C THR A 225 -8.35 3.45 11.19
N THR A 226 -8.14 2.33 11.88
CA THR A 226 -6.83 1.92 12.41
C THR A 226 -5.99 1.15 11.38
N ILE A 227 -6.63 0.62 10.35
CA ILE A 227 -6.03 -0.09 9.21
C ILE A 227 -5.97 0.86 8.02
N ASP A 228 -4.84 0.85 7.30
CA ASP A 228 -4.71 1.54 6.02
C ASP A 228 -5.34 0.70 4.91
N TYR A 229 -6.46 1.17 4.36
CA TYR A 229 -7.16 0.48 3.27
C TYR A 229 -6.59 0.78 1.88
N GLY A 230 -5.62 1.69 1.77
CA GLY A 230 -4.93 2.01 0.52
C GLY A 230 -4.41 0.79 -0.24
N PRO A 231 -3.58 -0.08 0.38
CA PRO A 231 -3.05 -1.25 -0.31
C PRO A 231 -4.12 -2.24 -0.75
N PHE A 232 -5.27 -2.31 -0.06
CA PHE A 232 -6.41 -3.15 -0.45
C PHE A 232 -7.09 -2.63 -1.72
N GLY A 233 -7.08 -1.31 -1.93
CA GLY A 233 -7.58 -0.68 -3.15
C GLY A 233 -6.89 -1.17 -4.43
N PHE A 234 -5.65 -1.70 -4.32
CA PHE A 234 -4.94 -2.24 -5.48
C PHE A 234 -5.55 -3.54 -6.04
N LEU A 235 -6.42 -4.24 -5.31
CA LEU A 235 -7.13 -5.41 -5.84
C LEU A 235 -7.93 -5.06 -7.10
N VAL A 236 -8.76 -4.04 -6.98
CA VAL A 236 -9.58 -3.55 -8.10
C VAL A 236 -8.73 -2.75 -9.07
N SER A 237 -7.78 -1.96 -8.55
CA SER A 237 -6.88 -1.16 -9.40
C SER A 237 -6.06 -2.01 -10.36
N GLY A 238 -5.55 -3.16 -9.89
CA GLY A 238 -4.82 -4.10 -10.74
C GLY A 238 -5.67 -4.66 -11.87
N VAL A 239 -6.94 -4.97 -11.62
CA VAL A 239 -7.90 -5.41 -12.64
C VAL A 239 -8.19 -4.28 -13.63
N CYS A 240 -8.45 -3.07 -13.15
CA CYS A 240 -8.68 -1.90 -14.01
C CYS A 240 -7.47 -1.61 -14.89
N ILE A 241 -6.26 -1.63 -14.35
CA ILE A 241 -5.03 -1.39 -15.12
C ILE A 241 -4.79 -2.52 -16.12
N MET A 242 -5.04 -3.78 -15.75
CA MET A 242 -4.97 -4.89 -16.71
C MET A 242 -5.97 -4.70 -17.85
N ALA A 243 -7.20 -4.27 -17.54
CA ALA A 243 -8.20 -3.95 -18.55
C ALA A 243 -7.72 -2.83 -19.49
N ALA A 244 -7.19 -1.75 -18.92
CA ALA A 244 -6.62 -0.63 -19.64
C ALA A 244 -5.44 -1.01 -20.56
N MET A 245 -4.67 -2.05 -20.21
CA MET A 245 -3.50 -2.44 -21.00
C MET A 245 -3.83 -3.43 -22.13
N PHE A 246 -4.79 -4.33 -21.93
CA PHE A 246 -4.99 -5.47 -22.84
C PHE A 246 -6.31 -5.45 -23.59
N TYR A 247 -7.30 -4.69 -23.11
CA TYR A 247 -8.68 -4.81 -23.60
C TYR A 247 -9.30 -3.46 -24.01
N LEU A 248 -8.69 -2.33 -23.66
CA LEU A 248 -9.20 -0.97 -23.91
C LEU A 248 -8.15 -0.12 -24.64
#